data_AF-A0A8X6LV96-F1
#
_entry.id   AF-A0A8X6LV96-F1
#
_cell.length_a   1.000
_cell.length_b   1.000
_cell.length_c   1.000
_cell.angle_alpha   90.00
_cell.angle_beta   90.00
_cell.angle_gamma   90.00
#
_symmetry.space_group_name_H-M   'P 1'
#
loop_
_entity.id
_entity.type
_entity.pdbx_description
1 polymer ?
#
loop_
_entity_poly.entity_id
_entity_poly.type
_entity_poly.pdbx_seq_one_letter_code
_entity_poly.pdbx_strand_id
1 'polypeptide(L)'
;CLIFTVGTVGVYFSGCDRTLNEIFLFIATGSVGFGFAGSLITAVDMSPTYCGVLMGFASTLAGFSGFAIPLTVGSLTNVEQTLVQWGKMFLITAAIGAGSGAVFLTLGSTDIQPWDPASAKDVNMNSPSKKQDRVSSITSCKL
;
A
#
# COMPACT_ATOMS: atom_id res chain seq x y z
N CYS A 1 -1.25 7.94 -0.36
CA CYS A 1 0.18 8.27 -0.29
C CYS A 1 0.41 9.72 0.17
N LEU A 2 -0.07 10.74 -0.56
CA LEU A 2 0.13 12.16 -0.18
C LEU A 2 -0.35 12.52 1.24
N ILE A 3 -1.51 12.01 1.66
CA ILE A 3 -2.05 12.23 3.01
C ILE A 3 -1.13 11.64 4.09
N PHE A 4 -0.54 10.47 3.83
CA PHE A 4 0.41 9.82 4.74
C PHE A 4 1.71 10.62 4.85
N THR A 5 2.24 11.12 3.73
CA THR A 5 3.46 11.94 3.71
C THR A 5 3.25 13.27 4.45
N VAL A 6 2.12 13.93 4.20
CA VAL A 6 1.77 15.18 4.89
C VAL A 6 1.57 14.95 6.39
N GLY A 7 0.92 13.85 6.79
CA GLY A 7 0.72 13.51 8.19
C GLY A 7 2.03 13.23 8.94
N THR A 8 2.96 12.48 8.34
CA THR A 8 4.27 12.17 8.94
C THR A 8 5.21 13.37 9.01
N VAL A 9 5.17 14.26 8.01
CA VAL A 9 5.88 15.56 8.08
C VAL A 9 5.24 16.48 9.12
N GLY A 10 3.91 16.45 9.27
CA GLY A 10 3.20 17.16 10.32
C GLY A 10 3.62 16.73 11.72
N VAL A 11 3.82 15.42 11.94
CA VAL A 11 4.38 14.88 13.18
C VAL A 11 5.78 15.42 13.46
N TYR A 12 6.63 15.55 12.44
CA TYR A 12 7.97 16.12 12.59
C TYR A 12 7.94 17.59 13.05
N PHE A 13 7.03 18.41 12.50
CA PHE A 13 6.88 19.82 12.87
C PHE A 13 6.13 20.05 14.18
N SER A 14 5.34 19.07 14.67
CA SER A 14 4.51 19.22 15.88
C SER A 14 5.30 19.29 17.19
N GLY A 15 6.60 18.96 17.17
CA GLY A 15 7.51 19.21 18.29
C GLY A 15 7.04 18.59 19.62
N CYS A 16 6.74 19.45 20.61
CA CYS A 16 6.46 19.05 21.99
C CYS A 16 4.96 18.88 22.31
N ASP A 17 4.07 19.25 21.38
CA ASP A 17 2.61 19.14 21.58
C ASP A 17 2.13 17.71 21.32
N ARG A 18 1.89 16.99 22.42
CA ARG A 18 1.53 15.56 22.41
C ARG A 18 0.19 15.30 21.72
N THR A 19 -0.80 16.16 21.95
CA THR A 19 -2.16 16.01 21.40
C THR A 19 -2.17 16.18 19.88
N LEU A 20 -1.42 17.15 19.34
CA LEU A 20 -1.32 17.34 17.90
C LEU A 20 -0.59 16.18 17.23
N ASN A 21 0.51 15.73 17.82
CA ASN A 21 1.28 14.59 17.31
C ASN A 21 0.42 13.33 17.19
N GLU A 22 -0.33 12.99 18.24
CA GLU A 22 -1.23 11.82 18.23
C GLU A 22 -2.29 11.92 17.12
N ILE A 23 -2.94 13.08 16.96
CA ILE A 23 -3.95 13.29 15.92
C ILE A 23 -3.36 13.12 14.51
N PHE A 24 -2.20 13.72 14.23
CA PHE A 24 -1.53 13.57 12.93
C PHE A 24 -1.11 12.13 12.66
N LEU A 25 -0.65 11.41 13.69
CA LEU A 25 -0.28 10.00 13.58
C LEU A 25 -1.50 9.11 13.30
N PHE A 26 -2.64 9.38 13.93
CA PHE A 26 -3.89 8.66 13.67
C PHE A 26 -4.37 8.87 12.22
N ILE A 27 -4.38 10.12 11.74
CA ILE A 27 -4.79 10.43 10.36
C ILE A 27 -3.83 9.78 9.36
N ALA A 28 -2.52 9.85 9.62
CA ALA A 28 -1.51 9.21 8.76
C ALA A 28 -1.74 7.69 8.69
N THR A 29 -1.82 7.02 9.83
CA THR A 29 -1.97 5.55 9.90
C THR A 29 -3.31 5.09 9.33
N GLY A 30 -4.39 5.84 9.57
CA GLY A 30 -5.71 5.56 8.98
C GLY A 30 -5.69 5.62 7.45
N SER A 31 -4.93 6.55 6.87
CA SER A 31 -4.79 6.66 5.41
C SER A 31 -4.07 5.47 4.76
N VAL A 32 -3.19 4.78 5.50
CA VAL A 32 -2.51 3.57 5.03
C VAL A 32 -3.49 2.42 4.85
N GLY A 33 -4.42 2.25 5.80
CA GLY A 33 -5.47 1.22 5.71
C GLY A 33 -6.36 1.39 4.48
N PHE A 34 -6.72 2.62 4.14
CA PHE A 34 -7.49 2.91 2.93
C PHE A 34 -6.70 2.58 1.65
N GLY A 35 -5.41 2.91 1.60
CA GLY A 35 -4.55 2.60 0.46
C GLY A 35 -4.31 1.10 0.26
N PHE A 36 -4.25 0.34 1.36
CA PHE A 36 -4.07 -1.12 1.30
C PHE A 36 -5.22 -1.79 0.56
N ALA A 37 -6.47 -1.43 0.87
CA ALA A 37 -7.66 -1.99 0.20
C ALA A 37 -7.62 -1.78 -1.33
N GLY A 38 -7.21 -0.59 -1.79
CA GLY A 38 -7.06 -0.31 -3.23
C GLY A 38 -5.94 -1.11 -3.91
N SER A 39 -4.85 -1.36 -3.18
CA SER A 39 -3.71 -2.14 -3.69
C SER A 39 -4.09 -3.59 -3.97
N LEU A 40 -4.98 -4.17 -3.14
CA LEU A 40 -5.47 -5.53 -3.33
C LEU A 40 -6.27 -5.67 -4.63
N ILE A 41 -7.14 -4.70 -4.89
CA ILE A 41 -7.99 -4.67 -6.08
C ILE A 41 -7.13 -4.45 -7.33
N THR A 42 -6.20 -3.50 -7.28
CA THR A 42 -5.32 -3.16 -8.40
C THR A 42 -4.43 -4.33 -8.81
N ALA A 43 -3.94 -5.13 -7.86
CA ALA A 43 -3.14 -6.32 -8.16
C ALA A 43 -3.95 -7.42 -8.88
N VAL A 44 -5.23 -7.56 -8.55
CA VAL A 44 -6.15 -8.48 -9.21
C VAL A 44 -6.52 -7.99 -10.60
N ASP A 45 -6.75 -6.67 -10.76
CA ASP A 45 -7.09 -6.06 -12.04
C ASP A 45 -5.92 -6.10 -13.04
N MET A 46 -4.69 -5.86 -12.57
CA MET A 46 -3.48 -5.82 -13.41
C MET A 46 -3.03 -7.21 -13.88
N SER A 47 -3.22 -8.25 -13.06
CA SER A 47 -2.82 -9.63 -13.40
C SER A 47 -3.66 -10.70 -12.68
N PRO A 48 -4.84 -11.08 -13.20
CA PRO A 48 -5.71 -12.05 -12.53
C PRO A 48 -5.11 -13.46 -12.48
N THR A 49 -4.20 -13.79 -13.40
CA THR A 49 -3.54 -15.12 -13.46
C THR A 49 -2.39 -15.24 -12.47
N TYR A 50 -1.61 -14.15 -12.32
CA TYR A 50 -0.39 -14.12 -11.50
C TYR A 50 -0.55 -13.42 -10.15
N CYS A 51 -1.74 -12.91 -9.82
CA CYS A 51 -2.03 -12.17 -8.60
C CYS A 51 -1.51 -12.88 -7.33
N GLY A 52 -1.67 -14.19 -7.19
CA GLY A 52 -1.24 -14.92 -6.00
C GLY A 52 0.27 -14.90 -5.77
N VAL A 53 1.06 -15.06 -6.83
CA VAL A 53 2.53 -15.03 -6.76
C VAL A 53 3.02 -13.60 -6.54
N LEU A 54 2.42 -12.62 -7.22
CA LEU A 54 2.75 -11.21 -7.06
C LEU A 54 2.48 -10.72 -5.63
N MET A 55 1.33 -11.09 -5.07
CA MET A 55 0.94 -10.75 -3.71
C MET A 55 1.80 -11.47 -2.66
N GLY A 56 2.20 -12.72 -2.94
CA GLY A 56 3.17 -13.45 -2.12
C GLY A 56 4.52 -12.73 -2.06
N PHE A 57 5.02 -12.27 -3.20
CA PHE A 57 6.26 -11.50 -3.28
C PHE A 57 6.16 -10.13 -2.59
N ALA A 58 5.02 -9.43 -2.75
CA ALA A 58 4.78 -8.19 -2.03
C ALA A 58 4.76 -8.42 -0.50
N SER A 59 4.20 -9.54 -0.05
CA SER A 59 4.13 -9.90 1.37
C SER A 59 5.50 -10.28 1.94
N THR A 60 6.38 -10.91 1.17
CA THR A 60 7.76 -11.18 1.63
C THR A 60 8.58 -9.90 1.75
N LEU A 61 8.44 -8.96 0.82
CA LEU A 61 9.02 -7.63 0.93
C LEU A 61 8.47 -6.86 2.13
N ALA A 62 7.16 -6.96 2.38
CA ALA A 62 6.54 -6.39 3.58
C ALA A 62 7.11 -7.02 4.85
N GLY A 63 7.29 -8.34 4.90
CA GLY A 63 7.94 -9.04 6.02
C GLY A 63 9.39 -8.58 6.24
N PHE A 64 10.17 -8.41 5.16
CA PHE A 64 11.53 -7.89 5.24
C PHE A 64 11.56 -6.45 5.78
N SER A 65 10.63 -5.60 5.34
CA SER A 65 10.49 -4.25 5.89
C SER A 65 10.12 -4.26 7.38
N GLY A 66 9.24 -5.18 7.80
CA GLY A 66 8.86 -5.37 9.19
C GLY A 66 10.04 -5.77 10.08
N PHE A 67 11.00 -6.52 9.54
CA PHE A 67 12.25 -6.86 10.22
C PHE A 67 13.28 -5.71 10.20
N ALA A 68 13.36 -4.94 9.11
CA ALA A 68 14.31 -3.85 8.96
C ALA A 68 14.00 -2.64 9.89
N ILE A 69 12.72 -2.39 10.19
CA ILE A 69 12.29 -1.28 11.05
C ILE A 69 12.91 -1.35 12.46
N PRO A 70 12.75 -2.43 13.25
CA PRO A 70 13.33 -2.50 14.59
C PRO A 70 14.86 -2.48 14.60
N LEU A 71 15.52 -3.01 13.57
CA LEU A 71 16.98 -2.89 13.43
C LEU A 71 17.42 -1.44 13.24
N THR A 72 16.71 -0.71 12.39
CA THR A 72 16.96 0.71 12.13
C THR A 72 16.68 1.54 13.39
N VAL A 73 15.54 1.30 14.05
CA VAL A 73 15.15 1.99 15.30
C VAL A 73 16.11 1.68 16.44
N GLY A 74 16.56 0.43 16.57
CA GLY A 74 17.53 0.01 17.58
C GLY A 74 18.90 0.67 17.40
N SER A 75 19.35 0.85 16.15
CA SER A 75 20.61 1.55 15.86
C SER A 75 20.55 3.04 16.20
N LEU A 76 19.41 3.71 15.96
CA LEU A 76 19.25 5.14 16.26
C LEU A 76 19.03 5.41 17.75
N THR A 77 18.36 4.49 18.45
CA THR A 77 17.97 4.58 19.86
C THR A 77 19.11 4.24 20.82
N ASN A 78 20.13 3.50 20.39
CA ASN A 78 21.20 3.02 21.27
C ASN A 78 22.01 4.13 21.95
N VAL A 79 22.04 5.34 21.39
CA VAL A 79 22.87 6.44 21.88
C VAL A 79 22.05 7.43 22.72
N GLU A 80 20.90 7.91 22.22
CA GLU A 80 19.99 8.80 22.98
C GLU A 80 18.52 8.68 22.52
N GLN A 81 17.57 8.65 23.47
CA GLN A 81 16.13 8.66 23.23
C GLN A 81 15.57 10.09 23.15
N THR A 82 16.07 10.90 22.23
CA THR A 82 15.64 12.29 22.07
C THR A 82 14.61 12.46 20.95
N LEU A 83 13.76 13.49 21.06
CA LEU A 83 12.77 13.88 20.03
C LEU A 83 13.42 14.11 18.66
N VAL A 84 14.67 14.58 18.62
CA VAL A 84 15.44 14.83 17.39
C VAL A 84 15.73 13.53 16.63
N GLN A 85 16.06 12.45 17.36
CA GLN A 85 16.34 11.13 16.79
C GLN A 85 15.07 10.51 16.17
N TRP A 86 13.93 10.62 16.88
CA TRP A 86 12.63 10.21 16.37
C TRP A 86 12.20 11.03 15.16
N GLY A 87 12.48 12.33 15.15
CA GLY A 87 12.25 13.20 14.01
C GLY A 87 12.97 12.71 12.73
N LYS A 88 14.20 12.22 12.86
CA LYS A 88 14.93 11.60 11.73
C LYS A 88 14.22 10.36 11.20
N MET A 89 13.63 9.53 12.05
CA MET A 89 12.86 8.35 11.63
C MET A 89 11.59 8.73 10.86
N PHE A 90 10.86 9.73 11.32
CA PHE A 90 9.69 10.22 10.61
C PHE A 90 10.06 10.82 9.25
N LEU A 91 11.20 11.51 9.16
CA LEU A 91 11.71 12.05 7.90
C LEU A 91 12.11 10.95 6.90
N ILE A 92 12.79 9.89 7.36
CA ILE A 92 13.10 8.72 6.54
C ILE A 92 11.83 8.03 6.05
N THR A 93 10.85 7.86 6.94
CA THR A 93 9.54 7.27 6.61
C THR A 93 8.79 8.12 5.59
N ALA A 94 8.82 9.44 5.73
CA ALA A 94 8.23 10.36 4.76
C ALA A 94 8.91 10.28 3.40
N ALA A 95 10.24 10.16 3.35
CA ALA A 95 11.00 10.00 2.09
C ALA A 95 10.64 8.69 1.37
N ILE A 96 10.55 7.57 2.10
CA ILE A 96 10.14 6.27 1.55
C ILE A 96 8.68 6.33 1.07
N GLY A 97 7.80 6.96 1.85
CA GLY A 97 6.41 7.20 1.46
C GLY A 97 6.30 8.04 0.19
N ALA A 98 7.01 9.16 0.10
CA ALA A 98 7.05 10.00 -1.09
C ALA A 98 7.59 9.25 -2.31
N GLY A 99 8.69 8.50 -2.14
CA GLY A 99 9.29 7.70 -3.20
C GLY A 99 8.36 6.63 -3.74
N SER A 100 7.71 5.86 -2.86
CA SER A 100 6.71 4.86 -3.26
C SER A 100 5.50 5.50 -3.96
N GLY A 101 5.05 6.67 -3.49
CA GLY A 101 4.00 7.45 -4.17
C GLY A 101 4.41 7.90 -5.56
N ALA A 102 5.63 8.41 -5.71
CA ALA A 102 6.16 8.85 -7.00
C ALA A 102 6.28 7.68 -7.99
N VAL A 103 6.79 6.53 -7.53
CA VAL A 103 6.87 5.30 -8.34
C VAL A 103 5.49 4.82 -8.76
N PHE A 104 4.50 4.86 -7.85
CA PHE A 104 3.13 4.48 -8.19
C PHE A 104 2.48 5.45 -9.19
N LEU A 105 2.78 6.75 -9.09
CA LEU A 105 2.26 7.74 -10.05
C LEU A 105 2.88 7.63 -11.43
N THR A 106 4.14 7.17 -11.55
CA THR A 106 4.84 7.05 -12.84
C THR A 106 4.64 5.69 -13.50
N LEU A 107 4.52 4.61 -12.72
CA LEU A 107 4.41 3.24 -13.22
C LEU A 107 3.01 2.63 -13.03
N GLY A 108 2.09 3.33 -12.36
CA GLY A 108 0.73 2.88 -12.16
C GLY A 108 -0.02 2.84 -13.48
N SER A 109 -0.27 1.63 -13.98
CA SER A 109 -1.21 1.37 -15.07
C SER A 109 -2.31 0.44 -14.58
N THR A 110 -3.54 0.75 -14.95
CA THR A 110 -4.73 -0.06 -14.62
C THR A 110 -5.02 -1.10 -15.72
N ASP A 111 -4.24 -1.10 -16.79
CA ASP A 111 -4.41 -2.05 -17.89
C ASP A 111 -3.73 -3.39 -17.57
N ILE A 112 -4.36 -4.47 -18.06
CA ILE A 112 -3.83 -5.82 -18.00
C ILE A 112 -2.46 -5.80 -18.70
N GLN A 113 -1.44 -6.26 -18.00
CA GLN A 113 -0.09 -6.21 -18.53
C GLN A 113 0.07 -7.22 -19.69
N PRO A 114 0.82 -6.87 -20.76
CA PRO A 114 0.92 -7.69 -21.98
C PRO A 114 1.61 -9.05 -21.79
N TRP A 115 2.29 -9.23 -20.66
CA TRP A 115 2.92 -10.50 -20.27
C TRP A 115 1.97 -11.44 -19.52
N ASP A 116 0.78 -10.99 -19.12
CA ASP A 116 -0.22 -11.87 -18.54
C ASP A 116 -0.92 -12.67 -19.66
N PRO A 117 -0.99 -14.02 -19.58
CA PRO A 117 -1.73 -14.85 -20.54
C PRO A 117 -3.23 -14.53 -20.59
N ALA A 118 -3.77 -13.79 -19.61
CA ALA A 118 -5.10 -13.19 -19.68
C ALA A 118 -5.20 -12.11 -20.76
N SER A 119 -4.15 -11.31 -21.00
CA SER A 119 -4.08 -10.23 -22.02
C SER A 119 -4.27 -10.75 -23.46
N ALA A 120 -3.89 -12.01 -23.71
CA ALA A 120 -4.10 -12.65 -25.00
C ALA A 120 -5.53 -13.23 -25.17
N LYS A 121 -6.26 -13.39 -24.06
CA LYS A 121 -7.62 -13.96 -24.06
C LYS A 121 -8.69 -12.89 -24.27
N ASP A 122 -8.51 -11.64 -23.83
CA ASP A 122 -9.47 -10.56 -24.04
C ASP A 122 -9.62 -10.14 -25.52
N VAL A 123 -8.59 -10.29 -26.35
CA VAL A 123 -8.72 -10.14 -27.83
C VAL A 123 -9.68 -11.18 -28.44
N ASN A 124 -9.88 -12.32 -27.78
CA ASN A 124 -10.83 -13.37 -28.18
C ASN A 124 -12.10 -13.42 -27.30
N MET A 125 -12.27 -12.49 -26.36
CA MET A 125 -13.38 -12.48 -25.41
C MET A 125 -14.31 -11.30 -25.62
N ASN A 126 -14.79 -11.12 -26.85
CA ASN A 126 -16.12 -10.57 -27.08
C ASN A 126 -17.21 -11.65 -26.83
N SER A 127 -16.98 -12.56 -25.88
CA SER A 127 -17.91 -13.61 -25.47
C SER A 127 -18.43 -13.34 -24.04
N PRO A 128 -19.76 -13.20 -23.84
CA PRO A 128 -20.38 -12.66 -22.62
C PRO A 128 -20.43 -13.66 -21.43
N SER A 129 -19.56 -14.67 -21.38
CA SER A 129 -19.85 -15.93 -20.68
C SER A 129 -19.30 -16.13 -19.26
N LYS A 130 -18.72 -15.14 -18.57
CA LYS A 130 -18.22 -15.36 -17.19
C LYS A 130 -18.67 -14.39 -16.09
N LYS A 131 -19.35 -13.30 -16.43
CA LYS A 131 -19.93 -12.39 -15.43
C LYS A 131 -21.37 -12.79 -15.05
N GLN A 132 -22.06 -13.53 -15.92
CA GLN A 132 -23.46 -13.93 -15.72
C GLN A 132 -23.64 -15.09 -14.72
N ASP A 133 -22.70 -16.03 -14.62
CA ASP A 133 -22.89 -17.25 -13.82
C ASP A 133 -22.71 -17.04 -12.31
N ARG A 134 -21.88 -16.08 -11.88
CA ARG A 134 -21.75 -15.76 -10.44
C ARG A 134 -22.91 -14.90 -9.92
N VAL A 135 -23.54 -14.10 -10.77
CA VAL A 135 -24.70 -13.30 -10.36
C VAL A 135 -25.95 -14.18 -10.30
N SER A 136 -26.16 -15.09 -11.27
CA SER A 136 -27.33 -15.97 -11.28
C SER A 136 -27.37 -16.94 -10.07
N SER A 137 -26.23 -17.47 -9.65
CA SER A 137 -26.17 -18.39 -8.50
C SER A 137 -26.44 -17.72 -7.15
N ILE A 138 -26.24 -16.40 -7.03
CA ILE A 138 -26.53 -15.64 -5.80
C ILE A 138 -28.00 -15.21 -5.76
N THR A 139 -28.62 -14.90 -6.91
CA THR A 139 -30.04 -14.54 -6.97
C THR A 139 -30.96 -15.74 -6.77
N SER A 140 -30.55 -16.96 -7.16
CA SER A 140 -31.36 -18.18 -6.98
C SER A 140 -31.42 -18.70 -5.54
N CYS A 141 -30.58 -18.21 -4.62
CA CYS A 141 -30.60 -18.60 -3.21
C CYS A 141 -31.48 -17.69 -2.33
N LYS A 142 -32.27 -16.81 -2.97
CA LYS A 142 -33.15 -15.86 -2.30
C LYS A 142 -34.52 -15.81 -2.99
N LEU A 143 -35.19 -16.96 -3.06
CA LEU A 143 -36.65 -17.07 -3.13
C LEU A 143 -37.10 -18.37 -2.47
#